data_AF-A0A960VFS6-F1
#
_entry.id   AF-A0A960VFS6-F1
#
_cell.length_a   1.000
_cell.length_b   1.000
_cell.length_c   1.000
_cell.angle_alpha   90.00
_cell.angle_beta   90.00
_cell.angle_gamma   90.00
#
_symmetry.space_group_name_H-M   'P 1'
#
loop_
_entity.id
_entity.type
_entity.pdbx_description
1 polymer ?
#
loop_
_entity_poly.entity_id
_entity_poly.type
_entity_poly.pdbx_seq_one_letter_code
_entity_poly.pdbx_strand_id
1 'polypeptide(L)'
;MLKRFSKLIVMIHFCLAFMFFAYLTLRPILNEWFERKGGVALLETTMHEVDLFEAIPQEEQTMINEGHQELQAGRPHPSYFLSLYHYIAHETSPLALGWLLFSLLICFLLLFAIQGGQTAVWLLPVIVLGYGLNLFFIPTQEGSSTLFPKEEKVLEEYPLTQDHFINKKSRLENAWAHYLVVHFAHEKPSSDLKTFKEQLRRGIFAFNKERSLRFLKGIEKIDMSTFFKDHPSFFLWLFYFVWNTFFAVVTSRTKASILHDKTT
;
A
#
# COMPACT_ATOMS: atom_id res chain seq x y z
N MET A 1 -19.66 -12.58 -35.72
CA MET A 1 -18.60 -13.36 -35.04
C MET A 1 -17.40 -12.44 -34.82
N LEU A 2 -16.90 -12.25 -33.59
CA LEU A 2 -15.71 -11.41 -33.34
C LEU A 2 -14.51 -11.95 -34.14
N LYS A 3 -13.76 -11.07 -34.80
CA LYS A 3 -12.47 -11.44 -35.43
C LYS A 3 -11.54 -12.03 -34.35
N ARG A 4 -10.69 -13.00 -34.70
CA ARG A 4 -9.80 -13.71 -33.75
C ARG A 4 -9.02 -12.74 -32.86
N PHE A 5 -8.52 -11.65 -33.44
CA PHE A 5 -7.81 -10.59 -32.72
C PHE A 5 -8.68 -9.87 -31.67
N SER A 6 -9.91 -9.48 -32.01
CA SER A 6 -10.83 -8.83 -31.06
C SER A 6 -11.19 -9.75 -29.90
N LYS A 7 -11.36 -11.07 -30.15
CA LYS A 7 -11.60 -12.05 -29.07
C LYS A 7 -10.42 -12.12 -28.10
N LEU A 8 -9.19 -12.16 -28.64
CA LEU A 8 -7.98 -12.18 -27.81
C LEU A 8 -7.89 -10.95 -26.91
N ILE A 9 -8.18 -9.76 -27.46
CA ILE A 9 -8.17 -8.52 -26.67
C ILE A 9 -9.22 -8.53 -25.55
N VAL A 10 -10.43 -9.04 -25.82
CA VAL A 10 -11.47 -9.22 -24.78
C VAL A 10 -11.00 -10.18 -23.70
N MET A 11 -10.35 -11.29 -24.06
CA MET A 11 -9.78 -12.23 -23.09
C MET A 11 -8.70 -11.57 -22.23
N ILE A 12 -7.77 -10.81 -22.84
CA ILE A 12 -6.72 -10.09 -22.09
C ILE A 12 -7.36 -9.09 -21.11
N HIS A 13 -8.33 -8.29 -21.56
CA HIS A 13 -9.02 -7.34 -20.69
C HIS A 13 -9.75 -8.03 -19.54
N PHE A 14 -10.42 -9.16 -19.81
CA PHE A 14 -11.06 -9.98 -18.78
C PHE A 14 -10.06 -10.51 -17.76
N CYS A 15 -8.89 -11.01 -18.19
CA CYS A 15 -7.82 -11.45 -17.30
C CYS A 15 -7.31 -10.30 -16.42
N LEU A 16 -7.13 -9.09 -16.97
CA LEU A 16 -6.72 -7.91 -16.20
C LEU A 16 -7.76 -7.54 -15.13
N ALA A 17 -9.05 -7.52 -15.49
CA ALA A 17 -10.13 -7.28 -14.54
C ALA A 17 -10.18 -8.35 -13.44
N PHE A 18 -10.00 -9.62 -13.80
CA PHE A 18 -9.98 -10.72 -12.84
C PHE A 18 -8.77 -10.65 -11.90
N MET A 19 -7.58 -10.31 -12.39
CA MET A 19 -6.40 -10.09 -11.55
C MET A 19 -6.63 -8.94 -10.56
N PHE A 20 -7.26 -7.85 -11.00
CA PHE A 20 -7.63 -6.75 -10.12
C PHE A 20 -8.65 -7.19 -9.06
N PHE A 21 -9.67 -7.97 -9.44
CA PHE A 21 -10.62 -8.57 -8.49
C PHE A 21 -9.90 -9.45 -7.45
N ALA A 22 -9.05 -10.37 -7.91
CA ALA A 22 -8.28 -11.25 -7.03
C ALA A 22 -7.42 -10.45 -6.06
N TYR A 23 -6.73 -9.41 -6.54
CA TYR A 23 -5.98 -8.48 -5.71
C TYR A 23 -6.85 -7.82 -4.63
N LEU A 24 -8.01 -7.26 -5.00
CA LEU A 24 -8.93 -6.64 -4.03
C LEU A 24 -9.41 -7.65 -2.97
N THR A 25 -9.66 -8.90 -3.36
CA THR A 25 -10.09 -9.94 -2.43
C THR A 25 -8.99 -10.43 -1.50
N LEU A 26 -7.76 -10.55 -2.00
CA LEU A 26 -6.62 -11.03 -1.22
C LEU A 26 -6.01 -9.96 -0.31
N ARG A 27 -6.14 -8.68 -0.69
CA ARG A 27 -5.55 -7.56 0.05
C ARG A 27 -5.87 -7.52 1.55
N PRO A 28 -7.13 -7.68 2.03
CA PRO A 28 -7.40 -7.68 3.47
C PRO A 28 -6.66 -8.81 4.20
N ILE A 29 -6.59 -10.01 3.61
CA ILE A 29 -5.85 -11.14 4.19
C ILE A 29 -4.36 -10.82 4.27
N LEU A 30 -3.79 -10.28 3.18
CA LEU A 30 -2.38 -9.93 3.15
C LEU A 30 -2.07 -8.85 4.18
N ASN A 31 -2.87 -7.79 4.25
CA ASN A 31 -2.69 -6.71 5.21
C ASN A 31 -2.69 -7.23 6.65
N GLU A 32 -3.67 -8.06 7.02
CA GLU A 32 -3.73 -8.65 8.37
C GLU A 32 -2.53 -9.57 8.65
N TRP A 33 -2.14 -10.39 7.67
CA TRP A 33 -0.98 -11.26 7.80
C TRP A 33 0.31 -10.45 8.02
N PHE A 34 0.50 -9.37 7.24
CA PHE A 34 1.64 -8.47 7.38
C PHE A 34 1.60 -7.68 8.69
N GLU A 35 0.43 -7.18 9.11
CA GLU A 35 0.27 -6.46 10.38
C GLU A 35 0.61 -7.37 11.56
N ARG A 36 0.14 -8.62 11.53
CA ARG A 36 0.46 -9.62 12.56
C ARG A 36 1.94 -9.98 12.56
N LYS A 37 2.52 -10.32 11.41
CA LYS A 37 3.93 -10.72 11.33
C LYS A 37 4.87 -9.56 11.64
N GLY A 38 4.57 -8.37 11.15
CA GLY A 38 5.29 -7.15 11.46
C GLY A 38 5.17 -6.79 12.95
N GLY A 39 3.98 -6.95 13.54
CA GLY A 39 3.74 -6.72 14.96
C GLY A 39 4.54 -7.66 15.84
N VAL A 40 4.52 -8.97 15.54
CA VAL A 40 5.36 -9.96 16.26
C VAL A 40 6.84 -9.59 16.15
N ALA A 41 7.35 -9.34 14.95
CA ALA A 41 8.75 -8.98 14.76
C ALA A 41 9.14 -7.69 15.50
N LEU A 42 8.26 -6.69 15.52
CA LEU A 42 8.46 -5.45 16.25
C LEU A 42 8.56 -5.69 17.77
N LEU A 43 7.63 -6.47 18.34
CA LEU A 43 7.64 -6.80 19.77
C LEU A 43 8.85 -7.65 20.15
N GLU A 44 9.19 -8.67 19.34
CA GLU A 44 10.37 -9.51 19.53
C GLU A 44 11.66 -8.68 19.51
N THR A 45 11.76 -7.69 18.62
CA THR A 45 12.93 -6.78 18.56
C THR A 45 13.08 -5.99 19.85
N THR A 46 11.98 -5.51 20.44
CA THR A 46 12.00 -4.82 21.73
C THR A 46 12.34 -5.77 22.89
N MET A 47 11.83 -7.00 22.87
CA MET A 47 12.08 -8.01 23.91
C MET A 47 13.48 -8.62 23.87
N HIS A 48 14.17 -8.58 22.72
CA HIS A 48 15.48 -9.21 22.54
C HIS A 48 16.61 -8.51 23.32
N GLU A 49 16.48 -7.21 23.55
CA GLU A 49 17.42 -6.41 24.34
C GLU A 49 17.13 -6.57 25.85
N VAL A 50 17.43 -7.75 26.39
CA VAL A 50 17.01 -8.19 27.74
C VAL A 50 17.34 -7.17 28.83
N ASP A 51 18.57 -6.65 28.86
CA ASP A 51 19.04 -5.67 29.84
C ASP A 51 18.26 -4.35 29.79
N LEU A 52 17.91 -3.89 28.60
CA LEU A 52 17.12 -2.67 28.42
C LEU A 52 15.63 -2.91 28.65
N PHE A 53 15.12 -4.08 28.29
CA PHE A 53 13.73 -4.47 28.48
C PHE A 53 13.39 -4.66 29.95
N GLU A 54 14.25 -5.30 30.74
CA GLU A 54 14.07 -5.44 32.19
C GLU A 54 14.06 -4.09 32.92
N ALA A 55 14.69 -3.07 32.35
CA ALA A 55 14.77 -1.72 32.92
C ALA A 55 13.52 -0.86 32.67
N ILE A 56 12.59 -1.26 31.80
CA ILE A 56 11.37 -0.46 31.53
C ILE A 56 10.32 -0.69 32.63
N PRO A 57 9.30 0.19 32.77
CA PRO A 57 8.22 -0.01 33.74
C PRO A 57 7.50 -1.35 33.58
N GLN A 58 7.18 -2.00 34.70
CA GLN A 58 6.54 -3.34 34.72
C GLN A 58 5.19 -3.38 33.97
N GLU A 59 4.46 -2.27 33.96
CA GLU A 59 3.22 -2.12 33.19
C GLU A 59 3.49 -2.25 31.68
N GLU A 60 4.51 -1.56 31.17
CA GLU A 60 4.90 -1.62 29.75
C GLU A 60 5.41 -3.02 29.37
N GLN A 61 6.17 -3.67 30.26
CA GLN A 61 6.62 -5.05 30.05
C GLN A 61 5.46 -6.01 29.92
N THR A 62 4.48 -5.92 30.84
CA THR A 62 3.28 -6.76 30.82
C THR A 62 2.50 -6.53 29.53
N MET A 63 2.28 -5.27 29.13
CA MET A 63 1.59 -4.92 27.90
C MET A 63 2.27 -5.50 26.66
N ILE A 64 3.61 -5.40 26.56
CA ILE A 64 4.39 -5.95 25.44
C ILE A 64 4.31 -7.47 25.42
N ASN A 65 4.47 -8.13 26.57
CA ASN A 65 4.41 -9.58 26.69
C ASN A 65 3.03 -10.15 26.33
N GLU A 66 1.96 -9.54 26.86
CA GLU A 66 0.57 -9.94 26.56
C GLU A 66 0.25 -9.72 25.08
N GLY A 67 0.62 -8.56 24.53
CA GLY A 67 0.44 -8.26 23.11
C GLY A 67 1.19 -9.25 22.21
N HIS A 68 2.40 -9.64 22.60
CA HIS A 68 3.20 -10.63 21.89
C HIS A 68 2.53 -12.03 21.94
N GLN A 69 2.10 -12.47 23.12
CA GLN A 69 1.38 -13.73 23.29
C GLN A 69 0.08 -13.76 22.49
N GLU A 70 -0.67 -12.66 22.46
CA GLU A 70 -1.90 -12.54 21.71
C GLU A 70 -1.66 -12.67 20.20
N LEU A 71 -0.67 -11.95 19.67
CA LEU A 71 -0.32 -12.04 18.25
C LEU A 71 0.22 -13.42 17.88
N GLN A 72 0.97 -14.07 18.78
CA GLN A 72 1.45 -15.43 18.56
C GLN A 72 0.31 -16.46 18.59
N ALA A 73 -0.59 -16.37 19.58
CA ALA A 73 -1.75 -17.25 19.71
C ALA A 73 -2.64 -17.21 18.47
N GLY A 74 -2.74 -16.03 17.83
CA GLY A 74 -3.52 -15.85 16.62
C GLY A 74 -5.00 -15.91 16.93
N ARG A 75 -5.60 -14.74 17.14
CA ARG A 75 -7.05 -14.66 17.32
C ARG A 75 -7.76 -15.27 16.11
N PRO A 76 -8.84 -16.04 16.32
CA PRO A 76 -9.67 -16.49 15.20
C PRO A 76 -10.17 -15.27 14.46
N HIS A 77 -9.88 -15.25 13.16
CA HIS A 77 -10.19 -14.15 12.27
C HIS A 77 -11.70 -13.84 12.38
N PRO A 78 -12.13 -12.57 12.56
CA PRO A 78 -13.51 -12.21 12.23
C PRO A 78 -13.77 -12.71 10.82
N SER A 79 -14.96 -13.29 10.55
CA SER A 79 -15.20 -14.02 9.31
C SER A 79 -14.65 -13.23 8.12
N TYR A 80 -13.74 -13.84 7.35
CA TYR A 80 -13.01 -13.19 6.24
C TYR A 80 -13.94 -12.33 5.36
N PHE A 81 -15.18 -12.78 5.19
CA PHE A 81 -16.25 -12.07 4.49
C PHE A 81 -16.58 -10.69 5.06
N LEU A 82 -16.57 -10.51 6.38
CA LEU A 82 -16.84 -9.22 7.02
C LEU A 82 -15.71 -8.23 6.77
N SER A 83 -14.45 -8.67 6.92
CA SER A 83 -13.28 -7.82 6.61
C SER A 83 -13.24 -7.47 5.12
N LEU A 84 -13.53 -8.43 4.25
CA LEU A 84 -13.63 -8.20 2.82
C LEU A 84 -14.76 -7.22 2.47
N TYR A 85 -15.94 -7.40 3.08
CA TYR A 85 -17.07 -6.49 2.89
C TYR A 85 -16.73 -5.07 3.34
N HIS A 86 -16.15 -4.93 4.54
CA HIS A 86 -15.75 -3.63 5.05
C HIS A 86 -14.74 -2.96 4.12
N TYR A 87 -13.74 -3.71 3.66
CA TYR A 87 -12.72 -3.24 2.74
C TYR A 87 -13.31 -2.79 1.38
N ILE A 88 -14.16 -3.62 0.77
CA ILE A 88 -14.81 -3.30 -0.49
C ILE A 88 -15.74 -2.09 -0.33
N ALA A 89 -16.57 -2.07 0.72
CA ALA A 89 -17.61 -1.05 0.89
C ALA A 89 -17.06 0.32 1.32
N HIS A 90 -16.01 0.35 2.15
CA HIS A 90 -15.53 1.60 2.76
C HIS A 90 -14.17 2.05 2.26
N GLU A 91 -13.24 1.13 1.93
CA GLU A 91 -11.89 1.51 1.52
C GLU A 91 -11.69 1.58 0.01
N THR A 92 -12.51 0.86 -0.76
CA THR A 92 -12.37 0.85 -2.22
C THR A 92 -13.20 1.97 -2.83
N SER A 93 -12.58 2.79 -3.70
CA SER A 93 -13.29 3.84 -4.41
C SER A 93 -14.47 3.25 -5.21
N PRO A 94 -15.68 3.84 -5.11
CA PRO A 94 -16.84 3.40 -5.89
C PRO A 94 -16.58 3.38 -7.40
N LEU A 95 -15.71 4.26 -7.90
CA LEU A 95 -15.33 4.30 -9.31
C LEU A 95 -14.44 3.13 -9.70
N ALA A 96 -13.56 2.65 -8.82
CA ALA A 96 -12.76 1.45 -9.05
C ALA A 96 -13.64 0.19 -9.06
N LEU A 97 -14.62 0.11 -8.14
CA LEU A 97 -15.61 -0.97 -8.13
C LEU A 97 -16.50 -0.94 -9.37
N GLY A 98 -16.95 0.26 -9.77
CA GLY A 98 -17.71 0.47 -11.00
C GLY A 98 -16.91 0.01 -12.21
N TRP A 99 -15.65 0.42 -12.33
CA TRP A 99 -14.78 -0.04 -13.41
C TRP A 99 -14.67 -1.56 -13.45
N LEU A 100 -14.45 -2.21 -12.30
CA LEU A 100 -14.33 -3.67 -12.23
C LEU A 100 -15.61 -4.37 -12.67
N LEU A 101 -16.76 -3.94 -12.12
CA LEU A 101 -18.06 -4.49 -12.46
C LEU A 101 -18.36 -4.35 -13.96
N PHE A 102 -18.17 -3.15 -14.51
CA PHE A 102 -18.41 -2.90 -15.93
C PHE A 102 -17.40 -3.64 -16.81
N SER A 103 -16.14 -3.78 -16.41
CA SER A 103 -15.13 -4.52 -17.18
C SER A 103 -15.51 -5.99 -17.31
N LEU A 104 -15.92 -6.64 -16.21
CA LEU A 104 -16.37 -8.03 -16.24
C LEU A 104 -17.67 -8.20 -17.05
N LEU A 105 -18.66 -7.34 -16.82
CA LEU A 105 -19.94 -7.39 -17.52
C LEU A 105 -19.78 -7.14 -19.02
N ILE A 106 -19.03 -6.12 -19.43
CA ILE A 106 -18.79 -5.78 -20.84
C ILE A 106 -18.03 -6.90 -21.54
N CYS A 107 -17.01 -7.49 -20.90
CA CYS A 107 -16.33 -8.66 -21.44
C CYS A 107 -17.30 -9.82 -21.68
N PHE A 108 -18.18 -10.11 -20.72
CA PHE A 108 -19.23 -11.13 -20.88
C PHE A 108 -20.15 -10.79 -22.06
N LEU A 109 -20.72 -9.58 -22.12
CA LEU A 109 -21.60 -9.14 -23.22
C LEU A 109 -20.91 -9.26 -24.59
N LEU A 110 -19.63 -8.89 -24.68
CA LEU A 110 -18.85 -8.98 -25.91
C LEU A 110 -18.58 -10.44 -26.33
N LEU A 111 -18.23 -11.32 -25.39
CA LEU A 111 -18.01 -12.74 -25.65
C LEU A 111 -19.27 -13.44 -26.15
N PHE A 112 -20.43 -13.09 -25.61
CA PHE A 112 -21.75 -13.58 -26.05
C PHE A 112 -22.33 -12.81 -27.25
N ALA A 113 -21.57 -11.89 -27.84
CA ALA A 113 -21.97 -11.10 -29.01
C ALA A 113 -23.28 -10.32 -28.83
N ILE A 114 -23.57 -9.87 -27.62
CA ILE A 114 -24.75 -9.04 -27.32
C ILE A 114 -24.52 -7.61 -27.84
N GLN A 115 -25.47 -7.09 -28.61
CA GLN A 115 -25.31 -5.83 -29.35
C GLN A 115 -24.99 -4.62 -28.45
N GLY A 116 -25.49 -4.60 -27.21
CA GLY A 116 -25.24 -3.53 -26.25
C GLY A 116 -23.79 -3.44 -25.74
N GLY A 117 -23.03 -4.55 -25.75
CA GLY A 117 -21.66 -4.59 -25.21
C GLY A 117 -20.68 -3.66 -25.95
N GLN A 118 -20.87 -3.48 -27.25
CA GLN A 118 -20.01 -2.62 -28.08
C GLN A 118 -20.21 -1.13 -27.84
N THR A 119 -21.40 -0.73 -27.39
CA THR A 119 -21.66 0.66 -26.98
C THR A 119 -21.21 0.87 -25.54
N ALA A 120 -21.47 -0.11 -24.67
CA ALA A 120 -21.11 -0.05 -23.25
C ALA A 120 -19.61 0.06 -22.99
N VAL A 121 -18.75 -0.45 -23.88
CA VAL A 121 -17.27 -0.36 -23.74
C VAL A 121 -16.76 1.07 -23.56
N TRP A 122 -17.45 2.08 -24.10
CA TRP A 122 -17.08 3.48 -23.95
C TRP A 122 -17.31 4.03 -22.53
N LEU A 123 -18.05 3.32 -21.68
CA LEU A 123 -18.19 3.68 -20.26
C LEU A 123 -16.86 3.49 -19.50
N LEU A 124 -16.03 2.53 -19.90
CA LEU A 124 -14.78 2.23 -19.21
C LEU A 124 -13.80 3.41 -19.16
N PRO A 125 -13.42 4.05 -20.30
CA PRO A 125 -12.55 5.21 -20.26
C PRO A 125 -13.17 6.41 -19.51
N VAL A 126 -14.49 6.57 -19.55
CA VAL A 126 -15.21 7.62 -18.79
C VAL A 126 -15.07 7.39 -17.28
N ILE A 127 -15.25 6.15 -16.82
CA ILE A 127 -15.07 5.79 -15.40
C ILE A 127 -13.62 6.02 -14.96
N VAL A 128 -12.64 5.64 -15.79
CA VAL A 128 -11.21 5.85 -15.49
C VAL A 128 -10.86 7.33 -15.42
N LEU A 129 -11.44 8.16 -16.30
CA LEU A 129 -11.26 9.60 -16.26
C LEU A 129 -11.85 10.18 -14.96
N GLY A 130 -13.07 9.78 -14.60
CA GLY A 130 -13.69 10.16 -13.33
C GLY A 130 -12.86 9.74 -12.11
N TYR A 131 -12.27 8.53 -12.14
CA TYR A 131 -11.39 8.05 -11.09
C TYR A 131 -10.12 8.90 -10.97
N GLY A 132 -9.52 9.27 -12.11
CA GLY A 132 -8.37 10.18 -12.16
C GLY A 132 -8.70 11.55 -11.56
N LEU A 133 -9.82 12.16 -11.95
CA LEU A 133 -10.26 13.43 -11.37
C LEU A 133 -10.46 13.31 -9.85
N ASN A 134 -11.11 12.25 -9.38
CA ASN A 134 -11.30 12.00 -7.96
C ASN A 134 -9.96 11.90 -7.20
N LEU A 135 -8.94 11.29 -7.79
CA LEU A 135 -7.60 11.22 -7.21
C LEU A 135 -6.91 12.60 -7.15
N PHE A 136 -7.11 13.47 -8.14
CA PHE A 136 -6.52 14.81 -8.13
C PHE A 136 -7.18 15.76 -7.13
N PHE A 137 -8.48 15.59 -6.85
CA PHE A 137 -9.23 16.50 -5.98
C PHE A 137 -9.24 16.07 -4.51
N ILE A 138 -9.03 14.78 -4.20
CA ILE A 138 -8.93 14.33 -2.82
C ILE A 138 -7.47 14.50 -2.37
N PRO A 139 -7.17 15.43 -1.45
CA PRO A 139 -5.83 15.55 -0.91
C PRO A 139 -5.43 14.22 -0.27
N THR A 140 -4.30 13.66 -0.68
CA THR A 140 -3.67 12.55 0.03
C THR A 140 -3.46 13.01 1.47
N GLN A 141 -4.17 12.37 2.42
CA GLN A 141 -3.85 12.56 3.83
C GLN A 141 -2.42 12.09 4.00
N GLU A 142 -1.50 13.01 4.32
CA GLU A 142 -0.16 12.63 4.74
C GLU A 142 -0.33 11.71 5.94
N GLY A 143 0.02 10.43 5.77
CA GLY A 143 0.06 9.46 6.86
C GLY A 143 1.12 9.91 7.85
N SER A 144 0.74 10.79 8.77
CA SER A 144 1.65 11.33 9.76
C SER A 144 1.88 10.29 10.85
N SER A 145 2.69 9.27 10.56
CA SER A 145 3.36 8.54 11.63
C SER A 145 4.28 9.55 12.33
N THR A 146 3.79 10.17 13.40
CA THR A 146 4.50 11.23 14.14
C THR A 146 5.88 10.79 14.66
N LEU A 147 6.16 9.48 14.65
CA LEU A 147 7.45 8.89 15.01
C LEU A 147 8.51 8.98 13.91
N PHE A 148 8.12 9.04 12.64
CA PHE A 148 9.06 9.08 11.52
C PHE A 148 9.10 10.51 10.96
N PRO A 149 10.18 11.27 11.21
CA PRO A 149 10.38 12.56 10.55
C PRO A 149 10.55 12.38 9.04
N LYS A 150 10.22 13.43 8.27
CA LYS A 150 10.52 13.48 6.82
C LYS A 150 12.03 13.35 6.61
N GLU A 151 12.42 12.67 5.53
CA GLU A 151 13.84 12.41 5.20
C GLU A 151 14.63 13.73 5.11
N GLU A 152 14.03 14.73 4.47
CA GLU A 152 14.61 16.06 4.29
C GLU A 152 14.88 16.72 5.64
N LYS A 153 13.94 16.61 6.58
CA LYS A 153 14.08 17.19 7.92
C LYS A 153 15.24 16.57 8.70
N VAL A 154 15.40 15.24 8.65
CA VAL A 154 16.53 14.55 9.30
C VAL A 154 17.87 14.98 8.70
N LEU A 155 17.92 15.13 7.38
CA LEU A 155 19.12 15.54 6.67
C LEU A 155 19.48 17.01 6.92
N GLU A 156 18.49 17.88 7.10
CA GLU A 156 18.68 19.30 7.42
C GLU A 156 19.14 19.52 8.86
N GLU A 157 18.57 18.79 9.83
CA GLU A 157 18.90 18.92 11.26
C GLU A 157 20.28 18.30 11.61
N TYR A 158 20.71 17.27 10.88
CA TYR A 158 21.97 16.55 11.12
C TYR A 158 22.89 16.60 9.89
N PRO A 159 23.35 17.79 9.47
CA PRO A 159 24.19 17.94 8.29
C PRO A 159 25.60 17.39 8.56
N LEU A 160 25.99 16.36 7.82
CA LEU A 160 27.36 15.82 7.90
C LEU A 160 28.32 16.71 7.09
N THR A 161 29.53 16.92 7.59
CA THR A 161 30.57 17.75 6.96
C THR A 161 30.95 17.24 5.57
N GLN A 162 30.61 18.09 4.59
CA GLN A 162 30.84 18.24 3.14
C GLN A 162 31.57 17.20 2.26
N ASP A 163 32.27 16.17 2.73
CA ASP A 163 33.17 15.45 1.82
C ASP A 163 32.59 14.28 1.01
N HIS A 164 31.37 13.79 1.26
CA HIS A 164 30.84 12.62 0.52
C HIS A 164 29.41 12.82 -0.02
N PHE A 165 29.30 13.53 -1.15
CA PHE A 165 28.12 13.47 -2.03
C PHE A 165 27.89 12.08 -2.66
N ILE A 166 28.81 11.13 -2.48
CA ILE A 166 28.85 9.88 -3.25
C ILE A 166 27.81 8.85 -2.76
N ASN A 167 27.28 8.95 -1.53
CA ASN A 167 26.32 7.95 -1.03
C ASN A 167 25.19 8.55 -0.16
N LYS A 168 24.07 8.92 -0.80
CA LYS A 168 22.84 9.39 -0.14
C LYS A 168 22.38 8.46 0.98
N LYS A 169 22.48 7.14 0.78
CA LYS A 169 22.05 6.12 1.76
C LYS A 169 22.89 6.21 3.05
N SER A 170 24.22 6.23 2.93
CA SER A 170 25.09 6.32 4.10
C SER A 170 24.90 7.62 4.87
N ARG A 171 24.68 8.74 4.15
CA ARG A 171 24.36 10.02 4.78
C ARG A 171 23.09 9.94 5.61
N LEU A 172 22.04 9.32 5.05
CA LEU A 172 20.78 9.13 5.74
C LEU A 172 20.90 8.20 6.95
N GLU A 173 21.61 7.06 6.82
CA GLU A 173 21.84 6.13 7.93
C GLU A 173 22.54 6.80 9.12
N ASN A 174 23.55 7.63 8.85
CA ASN A 174 24.26 8.37 9.88
C ASN A 174 23.40 9.48 10.52
N ALA A 175 22.67 10.24 9.71
CA ALA A 175 21.76 11.27 10.21
C ALA A 175 20.64 10.66 11.06
N TRP A 176 20.11 9.51 10.63
CA TRP A 176 19.14 8.72 11.38
C TRP A 176 19.69 8.23 12.72
N ALA A 177 20.93 7.73 12.74
CA ALA A 177 21.57 7.33 13.99
C ALA A 177 21.68 8.49 14.99
N HIS A 178 22.06 9.69 14.53
CA HIS A 178 22.11 10.88 15.37
C HIS A 178 20.72 11.28 15.87
N TYR A 179 19.72 11.25 14.99
CA TYR A 179 18.34 11.51 15.34
C TYR A 179 17.84 10.58 16.46
N LEU A 180 18.12 9.27 16.36
CA LEU A 180 17.74 8.29 17.39
C LEU A 180 18.42 8.59 18.74
N VAL A 181 19.71 8.93 18.74
CA VAL A 181 20.43 9.28 19.98
C VAL A 181 19.84 10.53 20.63
N VAL A 182 19.60 11.59 19.84
CA VAL A 182 19.11 12.86 20.37
C VAL A 182 17.66 12.81 20.81
N HIS A 183 16.77 12.25 19.98
CA HIS A 183 15.33 12.32 20.21
C HIS A 183 14.77 11.17 21.03
N PHE A 184 15.41 9.98 21.00
CA PHE A 184 14.90 8.80 21.68
C PHE A 184 15.77 8.38 22.87
N ALA A 185 17.11 8.47 22.77
CA ALA A 185 17.95 8.26 23.95
C ALA A 185 18.06 9.50 24.85
N HIS A 186 17.71 10.69 24.33
CA HIS A 186 17.87 11.98 25.02
C HIS A 186 19.32 12.26 25.44
N GLU A 187 20.28 11.79 24.64
CA GLU A 187 21.71 11.96 24.89
C GLU A 187 22.34 12.85 23.83
N LYS A 188 23.46 13.51 24.17
CA LYS A 188 24.29 14.21 23.18
C LYS A 188 25.18 13.19 22.47
N PRO A 189 25.21 13.13 21.13
CA PRO A 189 26.09 12.22 20.38
C PRO A 189 27.56 12.39 20.76
N SER A 190 28.19 11.30 21.20
CA SER A 190 29.60 11.25 21.52
C SER A 190 30.46 11.17 20.27
N SER A 191 31.64 11.80 20.29
CA SER A 191 32.66 11.64 19.25
C SER A 191 33.41 10.31 19.37
N ASP A 192 33.38 9.68 20.55
CA ASP A 192 33.94 8.34 20.73
C ASP A 192 32.98 7.29 20.16
N LEU A 193 33.48 6.48 19.21
CA LEU A 193 32.69 5.49 18.50
C LEU A 193 32.08 4.43 19.42
N LYS A 194 32.83 4.00 20.45
CA LYS A 194 32.35 2.96 21.38
C LYS A 194 31.18 3.49 22.19
N THR A 195 31.32 4.70 22.71
CA THR A 195 30.27 5.39 23.45
C THR A 195 29.07 5.62 22.54
N PHE A 196 29.25 6.21 21.36
CA PHE A 196 28.16 6.49 20.40
C PHE A 196 27.36 5.25 20.03
N LYS A 197 28.01 4.10 19.84
CA LYS A 197 27.32 2.82 19.57
C LYS A 197 26.39 2.40 20.71
N GLU A 198 26.80 2.61 21.96
CA GLU A 198 25.96 2.33 23.12
C GLU A 198 24.78 3.32 23.22
N GLN A 199 25.01 4.61 22.94
CA GLN A 199 23.93 5.60 22.89
C GLN A 199 22.92 5.24 21.78
N LEU A 200 23.43 4.82 20.62
CA LEU A 200 22.62 4.41 19.49
C LEU A 200 21.80 3.16 19.82
N ARG A 201 22.39 2.16 20.49
CA ARG A 201 21.68 0.97 20.96
C ARG A 201 20.48 1.35 21.84
N ARG A 202 20.68 2.26 22.80
CA ARG A 202 19.60 2.78 23.67
C ARG A 202 18.55 3.56 22.88
N GLY A 203 18.97 4.37 21.92
CA GLY A 203 18.07 5.14 21.04
C GLY A 203 17.21 4.23 20.16
N ILE A 204 17.80 3.19 19.57
CA ILE A 204 17.08 2.17 18.80
C ILE A 204 16.07 1.43 19.68
N PHE A 205 16.48 1.02 20.89
CA PHE A 205 15.59 0.37 21.83
C PHE A 205 14.42 1.26 22.23
N ALA A 206 14.67 2.51 22.64
CA ALA A 206 13.64 3.46 23.03
C ALA A 206 12.66 3.76 21.88
N PHE A 207 13.18 3.87 20.66
CA PHE A 207 12.38 4.01 19.45
C PHE A 207 11.47 2.81 19.20
N ASN A 208 12.02 1.59 19.24
CA ASN A 208 11.25 0.37 19.02
C ASN A 208 10.22 0.14 20.12
N LYS A 209 10.56 0.45 21.39
CA LYS A 209 9.63 0.43 22.52
C LYS A 209 8.43 1.33 22.27
N GLU A 210 8.67 2.59 21.89
CA GLU A 210 7.60 3.55 21.62
C GLU A 210 6.71 3.08 20.45
N ARG A 211 7.31 2.52 19.40
CA ARG A 211 6.56 1.89 18.29
C ARG A 211 5.72 0.71 18.75
N SER A 212 6.29 -0.20 19.55
CA SER A 212 5.57 -1.33 20.14
C SER A 212 4.36 -0.87 20.93
N LEU A 213 4.52 0.13 21.80
CA LEU A 213 3.43 0.65 22.63
C LEU A 213 2.34 1.32 21.78
N ARG A 214 2.71 2.10 20.76
CA ARG A 214 1.72 2.72 19.85
C ARG A 214 0.99 1.72 19.00
N PHE A 215 1.68 0.70 18.53
CA PHE A 215 1.09 -0.42 17.80
C PHE A 215 0.05 -1.13 18.68
N LEU A 216 0.40 -1.50 19.91
CA LEU A 216 -0.51 -2.16 20.86
C LEU A 216 -1.69 -1.26 21.28
N LYS A 217 -1.51 0.05 21.30
CA LYS A 217 -2.59 1.04 21.53
C LYS A 217 -3.46 1.29 20.29
N GLY A 218 -3.16 0.68 19.15
CA GLY A 218 -3.87 0.87 17.88
C GLY A 218 -3.67 2.27 17.26
N ILE A 219 -2.68 3.02 17.72
CA ILE A 219 -2.34 4.36 17.23
C ILE A 219 -1.57 4.26 15.91
N GLU A 220 -0.64 3.30 15.84
CA GLU A 220 0.14 3.00 14.63
C GLU A 220 -0.31 1.64 14.10
N LYS A 221 -0.65 1.58 12.80
CA LYS A 221 -0.92 0.33 12.11
C LYS A 221 0.23 0.04 11.17
N ILE A 222 0.67 -1.21 11.13
CA ILE A 222 1.62 -1.68 10.13
C ILE A 222 0.82 -1.93 8.87
N ASP A 223 0.60 -0.86 8.11
CA ASP A 223 -0.26 -0.87 6.95
C ASP A 223 0.57 -1.02 5.67
N MET A 224 0.50 -2.18 5.02
CA MET A 224 1.05 -2.35 3.67
C MET A 224 0.35 -1.46 2.65
N SER A 225 -0.84 -0.95 2.97
CA SER A 225 -1.58 -0.11 2.07
C SER A 225 -0.85 1.20 1.78
N THR A 226 -0.02 1.76 2.68
CA THR A 226 0.79 2.95 2.38
C THR A 226 1.76 2.68 1.23
N PHE A 227 2.45 1.53 1.24
CA PHE A 227 3.34 1.13 0.13
C PHE A 227 2.65 1.11 -1.24
N PHE A 228 1.34 0.82 -1.28
CA PHE A 228 0.54 0.81 -2.51
C PHE A 228 -0.33 2.07 -2.73
N LYS A 229 -0.59 2.87 -1.68
CA LYS A 229 -1.40 4.09 -1.70
C LYS A 229 -0.56 5.33 -1.99
N ASP A 230 0.74 5.26 -1.72
CA ASP A 230 1.67 6.37 -1.90
C ASP A 230 1.85 6.64 -3.40
N HIS A 231 0.96 7.50 -3.88
CA HIS A 231 0.87 8.07 -5.22
C HIS A 231 0.50 7.06 -6.32
N PRO A 232 -0.80 6.95 -6.69
CA PRO A 232 -1.14 6.38 -7.99
C PRO A 232 -0.40 7.18 -9.05
N SER A 233 0.67 6.59 -9.61
CA SER A 233 1.52 7.34 -10.52
C SER A 233 0.68 7.83 -11.69
N PHE A 234 0.85 9.10 -12.06
CA PHE A 234 0.18 9.68 -13.22
C PHE A 234 0.33 8.79 -14.46
N PHE A 235 1.50 8.15 -14.61
CA PHE A 235 1.80 7.18 -15.65
C PHE A 235 0.93 5.92 -15.59
N LEU A 236 0.70 5.34 -14.41
CA LEU A 236 -0.16 4.17 -14.25
C LEU A 236 -1.61 4.51 -14.61
N TRP A 237 -2.10 5.66 -14.14
CA TRP A 237 -3.44 6.14 -14.51
C TRP A 237 -3.55 6.39 -16.03
N LEU A 238 -2.56 7.04 -16.64
CA LEU A 238 -2.52 7.31 -18.08
C LEU A 238 -2.51 6.00 -18.87
N PHE A 239 -1.68 5.03 -18.50
CA PHE A 239 -1.64 3.71 -19.10
C PHE A 239 -3.01 3.04 -19.04
N TYR A 240 -3.67 3.13 -17.88
CA TYR A 240 -5.00 2.57 -17.69
C TYR A 240 -6.06 3.24 -18.56
N PHE A 241 -6.03 4.57 -18.68
CA PHE A 241 -6.93 5.32 -19.56
C PHE A 241 -6.71 4.97 -21.04
N VAL A 242 -5.45 4.92 -21.48
CA VAL A 242 -5.07 4.56 -22.85
C VAL A 242 -5.50 3.13 -23.16
N TRP A 243 -5.29 2.18 -22.25
CA TRP A 243 -5.73 0.80 -22.40
C TRP A 243 -7.25 0.68 -22.58
N ASN A 244 -8.04 1.33 -21.72
CA ASN A 244 -9.50 1.28 -21.79
C ASN A 244 -10.03 1.96 -23.07
N THR A 245 -9.39 3.05 -23.52
CA THR A 245 -9.72 3.71 -24.79
C THR A 245 -9.37 2.83 -25.99
N PHE A 246 -8.18 2.21 -25.98
CA PHE A 246 -7.76 1.26 -27.01
C PHE A 246 -8.73 0.08 -27.10
N PHE A 247 -9.10 -0.50 -25.95
CA PHE A 247 -10.08 -1.58 -25.85
C PHE A 247 -11.43 -1.20 -26.46
N ALA A 248 -11.93 0.00 -26.16
CA ALA A 248 -13.16 0.54 -26.73
C ALA A 248 -13.08 0.67 -28.26
N VAL A 249 -12.01 1.29 -28.78
CA VAL A 249 -11.83 1.50 -30.22
C VAL A 249 -11.80 0.17 -30.99
N VAL A 250 -11.02 -0.81 -30.53
CA VAL A 250 -10.88 -2.10 -31.23
C VAL A 250 -12.20 -2.89 -31.25
N THR A 251 -12.91 -2.90 -30.13
CA THR A 251 -14.17 -3.66 -30.00
C THR A 251 -15.32 -3.00 -30.78
N SER A 252 -15.40 -1.67 -30.80
CA SER A 252 -16.42 -0.93 -31.59
C SER A 252 -16.21 -1.06 -33.10
N ARG A 253 -14.96 -1.05 -33.60
CA ARG A 253 -14.68 -1.20 -35.05
C ARG A 253 -15.13 -2.55 -35.61
N THR A 254 -15.25 -3.59 -34.78
CA THR A 254 -15.69 -4.91 -35.24
C THR A 254 -17.16 -4.91 -35.69
N LYS A 255 -18.01 -4.00 -35.18
CA LYS A 255 -19.42 -3.86 -35.58
C LYS A 255 -19.56 -3.39 -37.03
N ALA A 256 -18.78 -2.37 -37.40
CA ALA A 256 -18.84 -1.75 -38.72
C ALA A 256 -18.59 -2.77 -39.83
N SER A 257 -17.66 -3.71 -39.62
CA SER A 257 -17.37 -4.76 -40.61
C SER A 257 -18.49 -5.78 -40.81
N ILE A 258 -19.30 -6.06 -39.79
CA ILE A 258 -20.39 -7.06 -39.89
C ILE A 258 -21.63 -6.47 -40.57
N LEU A 259 -21.89 -5.17 -40.36
CA LEU A 259 -23.02 -4.48 -40.99
C LEU A 259 -22.78 -4.28 -42.49
N HIS A 260 -21.54 -3.92 -42.88
CA HIS A 260 -21.19 -3.73 -44.28
C HIS A 260 -21.32 -5.03 -45.11
N ASP A 261 -21.01 -6.18 -44.50
CA ASP A 261 -21.09 -7.52 -45.13
C ASP A 261 -22.52 -8.04 -45.31
N LYS A 262 -23.51 -7.43 -44.63
CA LYS A 262 -24.94 -7.80 -44.75
C LYS A 262 -25.70 -6.94 -45.76
N THR A 263 -25.12 -5.83 -46.19
CA THR A 263 -25.74 -4.85 -47.09
C THR A 263 -25.23 -4.92 -48.53
N THR A 264 -24.21 -5.73 -48.77
CA THR A 264 -23.69 -6.10 -50.10
C THR A 264 -24.07 -7.54 -50.41
#